data_AF-A0A3D1HSX4-F1
#
_entry.id   AF-A0A3D1HSX4-F1
#
_cell.length_a   1.000
_cell.length_b   1.000
_cell.length_c   1.000
_cell.angle_alpha   90.00
_cell.angle_beta   90.00
_cell.angle_gamma   90.00
#
_symmetry.space_group_name_H-M   'P 1'
#
loop_
_entity.id
_entity.type
_entity.pdbx_description
1 polymer ?
#
loop_
_entity_poly.entity_id
_entity_poly.type
_entity_poly.pdbx_seq_one_letter_code
_entity_poly.pdbx_strand_id
1 'polypeptide(L)'
;MQRDTPFAGDQQDQLQTVSASEPDVAAERPRRRGRARSKGAGAAAISPVLSARGGQMSFLSPDAQQDIHQAALHLLEDTGLAEAPAEAVSLVEASGGWVSDTGRLCFPRALVETVLAALPRAVTLYGRRDDAELQLGGSNA
;
A
#
# COMPACT_ATOMS: atom_id res chain seq x y z
N MET A 1 50.38 3.68 50.24
CA MET A 1 50.98 3.99 51.56
C MET A 1 50.61 5.43 51.88
N GLN A 2 49.97 5.63 53.04
CA GLN A 2 50.02 6.79 53.96
C GLN A 2 50.28 8.20 53.35
N ARG A 3 49.61 9.29 53.72
CA ARG A 3 48.76 9.63 54.87
C ARG A 3 48.41 11.14 54.78
N ASP A 4 47.41 11.55 55.57
CA ASP A 4 47.32 12.84 56.29
C ASP A 4 46.84 14.12 55.55
N THR A 5 45.56 14.46 55.86
CA THR A 5 44.95 15.77 56.20
C THR A 5 45.91 16.83 56.80
N PRO A 6 45.63 18.16 56.83
CA PRO A 6 44.39 18.77 57.40
C PRO A 6 43.97 20.22 56.95
N PHE A 7 42.86 20.71 57.55
CA PHE A 7 42.57 22.11 57.97
C PHE A 7 42.47 23.21 56.88
N ALA A 8 41.71 24.32 56.95
CA ALA A 8 40.62 24.91 57.73
C ALA A 8 40.40 26.32 57.10
N GLY A 9 39.26 26.97 57.37
CA GLY A 9 39.02 28.37 57.00
C GLY A 9 37.70 28.53 56.25
N ASP A 10 36.53 28.69 56.87
CA ASP A 10 36.06 29.83 57.67
C ASP A 10 35.51 30.99 56.82
N GLN A 11 34.18 31.01 56.68
CA GLN A 11 33.28 32.18 56.74
C GLN A 11 31.87 31.64 56.40
N GLN A 12 30.95 31.38 57.33
CA GLN A 12 30.30 32.32 58.26
C GLN A 12 29.93 33.65 57.59
N ASP A 13 28.65 33.79 57.27
CA ASP A 13 27.72 34.84 57.71
C ASP A 13 26.64 34.97 56.60
N GLN A 14 25.36 34.70 56.83
CA GLN A 14 24.50 35.62 57.55
C GLN A 14 23.29 34.91 58.18
N LEU A 15 23.17 35.14 59.48
CA LEU A 15 21.97 35.22 60.33
C LEU A 15 20.83 35.96 59.60
N GLN A 16 19.51 35.84 59.82
CA GLN A 16 18.63 35.55 60.96
C GLN A 16 17.21 35.65 60.34
N THR A 17 16.19 34.85 60.66
CA THR A 17 15.19 35.20 61.69
C THR A 17 14.14 34.08 61.85
N VAL A 18 14.12 33.53 63.06
CA VAL A 18 13.01 33.12 63.96
C VAL A 18 11.67 32.53 63.47
N SER A 19 11.37 31.39 64.12
CA SER A 19 10.08 30.95 64.71
C SER A 19 8.91 30.52 63.83
N ALA A 20 8.65 29.21 63.80
CA ALA A 20 7.64 28.59 64.68
C ALA A 20 7.76 27.04 64.73
N SER A 21 7.82 26.50 65.96
CA SER A 21 7.30 25.21 66.50
C SER A 21 6.37 24.38 65.57
N GLU A 22 6.31 23.05 65.52
CA GLU A 22 6.73 21.92 66.37
C GLU A 22 6.70 20.61 65.52
N PRO A 23 7.22 19.46 66.02
CA PRO A 23 7.45 18.23 65.27
C PRO A 23 6.26 17.25 65.37
N ASP A 24 6.02 16.42 64.35
CA ASP A 24 5.37 15.12 64.61
C ASP A 24 5.77 14.04 63.59
N VAL A 25 5.87 12.84 64.15
CA VAL A 25 6.54 11.64 63.67
C VAL A 25 5.59 10.82 62.81
N ALA A 26 5.93 10.56 61.55
CA ALA A 26 5.41 9.40 60.83
C ALA A 26 6.35 9.00 59.68
N ALA A 27 7.04 7.88 59.87
CA ALA A 27 7.89 7.25 58.87
C ALA A 27 7.07 6.81 57.64
N GLU A 28 7.23 7.51 56.52
CA GLU A 28 6.59 7.15 55.25
C GLU A 28 7.53 6.30 54.38
N ARG A 29 7.11 5.05 54.13
CA ARG A 29 7.81 4.05 53.32
C ARG A 29 8.08 4.56 51.91
N PRO A 30 9.24 4.26 51.28
CA PRO A 30 9.58 4.79 49.97
C PRO A 30 8.62 4.26 48.90
N ARG A 31 7.74 5.14 48.41
CA ARG A 31 6.87 4.86 47.26
C ARG A 31 7.76 4.65 46.03
N ARG A 32 7.69 3.43 45.50
CA ARG A 32 8.33 2.98 44.26
C ARG A 32 8.00 3.97 43.14
N ARG A 33 8.95 4.88 42.87
CA ARG A 33 8.86 5.91 41.83
C ARG A 33 8.56 5.20 40.50
N GLY A 34 7.33 5.34 40.04
CA GLY A 34 6.94 4.94 38.69
C GLY A 34 7.90 5.61 37.72
N ARG A 35 8.63 4.80 36.95
CA ARG A 35 9.31 5.29 35.75
C ARG A 35 8.22 5.81 34.82
N ALA A 36 7.95 7.12 34.91
CA ALA A 36 7.31 7.85 33.85
C ALA A 36 8.18 7.65 32.62
N ARG A 37 7.77 6.73 31.74
CA ARG A 37 8.32 6.64 30.40
C ARG A 37 7.97 7.97 29.75
N SER A 38 8.96 8.84 29.59
CA SER A 38 8.88 9.97 28.69
C SER A 38 8.39 9.41 27.36
N LYS A 39 7.14 9.73 27.00
CA LYS A 39 6.64 9.52 25.64
C LYS A 39 7.61 10.28 24.74
N GLY A 40 8.53 9.55 24.11
CA GLY A 40 9.32 10.08 23.01
C GLY A 40 8.31 10.67 22.06
N ALA A 41 8.45 11.97 21.81
CA ALA A 41 7.70 12.68 20.79
C ALA A 41 7.70 11.79 19.56
N GLY A 42 6.50 11.33 19.16
CA GLY A 42 6.35 10.49 18.00
C GLY A 42 7.05 11.19 16.86
N ALA A 43 8.03 10.51 16.25
CA ALA A 43 8.50 10.90 14.94
C ALA A 43 7.22 11.05 14.11
N ALA A 44 6.87 12.29 13.78
CA ALA A 44 5.76 12.54 12.89
C ALA A 44 6.06 11.69 11.66
N ALA A 45 5.24 10.64 11.47
CA ALA A 45 5.39 9.76 10.34
C ALA A 45 5.32 10.67 9.12
N ILE A 46 6.46 10.87 8.47
CA ILE A 46 6.50 11.57 7.21
C ILE A 46 5.81 10.60 6.28
N SER A 47 4.51 10.78 6.09
CA SER A 47 3.81 10.14 5.00
C SER A 47 3.62 11.22 3.94
N PRO A 48 4.65 11.53 3.13
CA PRO A 48 4.37 12.16 1.87
C PRO A 48 3.76 11.06 1.02
N VAL A 49 2.45 10.84 1.15
CA VAL A 49 1.71 10.24 0.05
C VAL A 49 1.78 11.30 -1.05
N LEU A 50 2.85 11.25 -1.83
CA LEU A 50 2.91 11.88 -3.13
C LEU A 50 1.87 11.17 -3.99
N SER A 51 0.59 11.51 -3.82
CA SER A 51 -0.49 11.14 -4.75
C SER A 51 -0.38 11.95 -6.05
N ALA A 52 0.85 12.19 -6.52
CA ALA A 52 1.06 12.80 -7.81
C ALA A 52 0.65 11.77 -8.87
N ARG A 53 -0.49 12.00 -9.51
CA ARG A 53 -0.88 11.22 -10.68
C ARG A 53 0.09 11.57 -11.81
N GLY A 54 0.93 10.60 -12.19
CA GLY A 54 1.77 10.70 -13.36
C GLY A 54 0.94 10.78 -14.65
N GLY A 55 1.59 11.18 -15.75
CA GLY A 55 1.00 11.10 -17.08
C GLY A 55 1.04 9.68 -17.65
N GLN A 56 0.23 9.43 -18.67
CA GLN A 56 0.29 8.22 -19.48
C GLN A 56 1.26 8.46 -20.65
N MET A 57 2.19 7.53 -20.87
CA MET A 57 3.11 7.60 -22.01
C MET A 57 2.54 6.78 -23.17
N SER A 58 2.43 7.38 -24.35
CA SER A 58 2.09 6.67 -25.60
C SER A 58 3.24 6.78 -26.58
N PHE A 59 3.80 5.64 -26.99
CA PHE A 59 4.88 5.56 -27.98
C PHE A 59 4.36 5.31 -29.41
N LEU A 60 3.10 4.90 -29.55
CA LEU A 60 2.52 4.51 -30.83
C LEU A 60 1.61 5.62 -31.35
N SER A 61 1.63 5.81 -32.67
CA SER A 61 0.62 6.64 -33.34
C SER A 61 -0.75 5.93 -33.32
N PRO A 62 -1.85 6.67 -33.46
CA PRO A 62 -3.19 6.08 -33.55
C PRO A 62 -3.31 5.04 -34.68
N ASP A 63 -2.69 5.30 -35.84
CA ASP A 63 -2.69 4.38 -36.97
C ASP A 63 -1.95 3.08 -36.66
N ALA A 64 -0.77 3.18 -36.03
CA ALA A 64 0.00 1.99 -35.64
C ALA A 64 -0.73 1.14 -34.59
N GLN A 65 -1.49 1.78 -33.68
CA GLN A 65 -2.34 1.06 -32.75
C GLN A 65 -3.48 0.32 -33.49
N GLN A 66 -4.08 0.95 -34.49
CA GLN A 66 -5.13 0.32 -35.31
C GLN A 66 -4.57 -0.86 -36.11
N ASP A 67 -3.38 -0.74 -36.68
CA ASP A 67 -2.70 -1.82 -37.42
C ASP A 67 -2.46 -3.03 -36.52
N ILE A 68 -1.97 -2.81 -35.29
CA ILE A 68 -1.77 -3.88 -34.31
C ILE A 68 -3.10 -4.53 -33.95
N HIS A 69 -4.16 -3.74 -33.76
CA HIS A 69 -5.49 -4.26 -33.46
C HIS A 69 -6.02 -5.15 -34.59
N GLN A 70 -5.93 -4.70 -35.83
CA GLN A 70 -6.35 -5.49 -37.00
C GLN A 70 -5.52 -6.75 -37.18
N ALA A 71 -4.20 -6.67 -36.99
CA ALA A 71 -3.32 -7.83 -37.02
C ALA A 71 -3.68 -8.86 -35.94
N ALA A 72 -3.98 -8.41 -34.72
CA ALA A 72 -4.41 -9.30 -33.64
C ALA A 72 -5.74 -10.00 -33.96
N LEU A 73 -6.72 -9.27 -34.50
CA LEU A 73 -7.99 -9.85 -34.93
C LEU A 73 -7.81 -10.88 -36.05
N HIS A 74 -6.96 -10.57 -37.03
CA HIS A 74 -6.63 -11.50 -38.11
C HIS A 74 -5.97 -12.78 -37.59
N LEU A 75 -5.05 -12.68 -36.63
CA LEU A 75 -4.41 -13.86 -36.02
C LEU A 75 -5.41 -14.71 -35.24
N LEU A 76 -6.34 -14.10 -34.51
CA LEU A 76 -7.38 -14.81 -33.76
C LEU A 76 -8.39 -15.52 -34.69
N GLU A 77 -8.66 -14.95 -35.86
CA GLU A 77 -9.56 -15.52 -36.85
C GLU A 77 -8.90 -16.66 -37.64
N ASP A 78 -7.71 -16.42 -38.21
CA ASP A 78 -7.07 -17.37 -39.12
C ASP A 78 -6.24 -18.43 -38.41
N THR A 79 -5.50 -18.04 -37.36
CA THR A 79 -4.61 -18.96 -36.63
C THR A 79 -5.33 -19.58 -35.43
N GLY A 80 -6.09 -18.77 -34.69
CA GLY A 80 -6.78 -19.20 -33.48
C GLY A 80 -5.84 -19.56 -32.31
N LEU A 81 -6.43 -19.98 -31.19
CA LEU A 81 -5.73 -20.41 -29.98
C LEU A 81 -5.66 -21.94 -29.90
N ALA A 82 -4.47 -22.46 -29.58
CA ALA A 82 -4.29 -23.88 -29.27
C ALA A 82 -4.62 -24.17 -27.80
N GLU A 83 -4.82 -25.44 -27.48
CA GLU A 83 -4.97 -25.96 -26.11
C GLU A 83 -6.13 -25.31 -25.32
N ALA A 84 -7.23 -24.96 -26.01
CA ALA A 84 -8.43 -24.45 -25.36
C ALA A 84 -9.13 -25.56 -24.54
N PRO A 85 -9.49 -25.30 -23.26
CA PRO A 85 -10.30 -26.22 -22.47
C PRO A 85 -11.66 -26.50 -23.14
N ALA A 86 -12.20 -27.71 -22.97
CA ALA A 86 -13.47 -28.10 -23.60
C ALA A 86 -14.63 -27.15 -23.27
N GLU A 87 -14.70 -26.64 -22.02
CA GLU A 87 -15.71 -25.66 -21.61
C GLU A 87 -15.58 -24.33 -22.36
N ALA A 88 -14.35 -23.87 -22.58
CA ALA A 88 -14.08 -22.65 -23.36
C ALA A 88 -14.45 -22.84 -24.84
N VAL A 89 -14.15 -24.01 -25.41
CA VAL A 89 -14.56 -24.36 -26.78
C VAL A 89 -16.07 -24.32 -26.91
N SER A 90 -16.81 -24.99 -26.01
CA SER A 90 -18.28 -25.00 -26.06
C SER A 90 -18.89 -23.60 -25.94
N LEU A 91 -18.34 -22.73 -25.07
CA LEU A 91 -18.83 -21.37 -24.90
C LEU A 91 -18.59 -20.51 -26.15
N VAL A 92 -17.42 -20.67 -26.77
CA VAL A 92 -17.03 -19.91 -27.96
C VAL A 92 -17.76 -20.39 -29.20
N GLU A 93 -17.92 -21.70 -29.38
CA GLU A 93 -18.75 -22.27 -30.46
C GLU A 93 -20.22 -21.85 -30.34
N ALA A 94 -20.78 -21.85 -29.13
CA ALA A 94 -22.14 -21.36 -28.88
C ALA A 94 -22.32 -19.87 -29.23
N SER A 95 -21.23 -19.10 -29.15
CA SER A 95 -21.21 -17.67 -29.49
C SER A 95 -20.91 -17.41 -30.97
N GLY A 96 -20.56 -18.43 -31.75
CA GLY A 96 -20.28 -18.33 -33.19
C GLY A 96 -18.81 -18.41 -33.58
N GLY A 97 -17.92 -18.77 -32.67
CA GLY A 97 -16.57 -19.22 -33.01
C GLY A 97 -16.54 -20.66 -33.53
N TRP A 98 -15.38 -21.13 -33.95
CA TRP A 98 -15.23 -22.51 -34.47
C TRP A 98 -13.87 -23.08 -34.13
N VAL A 99 -13.75 -24.40 -34.16
CA VAL A 99 -12.47 -25.09 -34.07
C VAL A 99 -11.97 -25.41 -35.49
N SER A 100 -10.76 -24.96 -35.81
CA SER A 100 -10.06 -25.29 -37.05
C SER A 100 -9.70 -26.77 -37.10
N ASP A 101 -9.47 -27.30 -38.31
CA ASP A 101 -9.03 -28.69 -38.56
C ASP A 101 -7.76 -29.07 -37.79
N THR A 102 -6.96 -28.08 -37.38
CA THR A 102 -5.75 -28.24 -36.57
C THR A 102 -6.01 -28.29 -35.06
N GLY A 103 -7.28 -28.28 -34.62
CA GLY A 103 -7.67 -28.29 -33.20
C GLY A 103 -7.49 -26.94 -32.50
N ARG A 104 -7.51 -25.84 -33.25
CA ARG A 104 -7.34 -24.48 -32.72
C ARG A 104 -8.68 -23.75 -32.68
N LEU A 105 -8.96 -23.06 -31.59
CA LEU A 105 -10.17 -22.28 -31.41
C LEU A 105 -10.02 -20.92 -32.10
N CYS A 106 -10.78 -20.70 -33.16
CA CYS A 106 -10.81 -19.49 -33.95
C CYS A 106 -11.94 -18.57 -33.51
N PHE A 107 -11.68 -17.27 -33.54
CA PHE A 107 -12.59 -16.23 -33.07
C PHE A 107 -12.90 -15.25 -34.20
N PRO A 108 -14.16 -15.15 -34.66
CA PRO A 108 -14.54 -14.14 -35.65
C PRO A 108 -14.38 -12.72 -35.09
N ARG A 109 -13.96 -11.78 -35.94
CA ARG A 109 -13.66 -10.39 -35.52
C ARG A 109 -14.84 -9.71 -34.84
N ALA A 110 -16.02 -9.86 -35.43
CA ALA A 110 -17.26 -9.25 -34.92
C ALA A 110 -17.60 -9.75 -33.50
N LEU A 111 -17.32 -11.02 -33.20
CA LEU A 111 -17.53 -11.57 -31.86
C LEU A 111 -16.58 -10.92 -30.85
N VAL A 112 -15.30 -10.81 -31.18
CA VAL A 112 -14.30 -10.19 -30.30
C VAL A 112 -14.63 -8.73 -30.03
N GLU A 113 -14.97 -7.96 -31.06
CA GLU A 113 -15.33 -6.54 -30.93
C GLU A 113 -16.60 -6.35 -30.10
N THR A 114 -17.61 -7.18 -30.31
CA THR A 114 -18.87 -7.13 -29.53
C THR A 114 -18.61 -7.40 -28.05
N VAL A 115 -17.80 -8.41 -27.74
CA VAL A 115 -17.45 -8.75 -26.36
C VAL A 115 -16.63 -7.62 -25.73
N LEU A 116 -15.62 -7.08 -26.41
CA LEU A 116 -14.82 -5.95 -25.92
C LEU A 116 -15.64 -4.68 -25.70
N ALA A 117 -16.69 -4.45 -26.50
CA ALA A 117 -17.62 -3.35 -26.31
C ALA A 117 -18.52 -3.53 -25.09
N ALA A 118 -18.93 -4.78 -24.80
CA ALA A 118 -19.75 -5.11 -23.64
C ALA A 118 -18.97 -5.16 -22.31
N LEU A 119 -17.64 -5.24 -22.35
CA LEU A 119 -16.80 -5.33 -21.15
C LEU A 119 -16.81 -4.03 -20.31
N PRO A 120 -16.89 -4.14 -18.97
CA PRO A 120 -16.81 -2.98 -18.09
C PRO A 120 -15.41 -2.35 -18.15
N ARG A 121 -15.35 -1.01 -18.15
CA ARG A 121 -14.10 -0.23 -18.21
C ARG A 121 -13.38 -0.10 -16.86
N ALA A 122 -14.10 -0.38 -15.78
CA ALA A 122 -13.58 -0.38 -14.43
C ALA A 122 -14.18 -1.54 -13.64
N VAL A 123 -13.38 -2.17 -12.79
CA VAL A 123 -13.79 -3.28 -11.94
C VAL A 123 -13.25 -3.05 -10.54
N THR A 124 -14.10 -3.25 -9.54
CA THR A 124 -13.69 -3.21 -8.14
C THR A 124 -13.26 -4.61 -7.69
N LEU A 125 -12.02 -4.73 -7.21
CA LEU A 125 -11.56 -5.90 -6.48
C LEU A 125 -11.73 -5.66 -4.97
N TYR A 126 -12.62 -6.42 -4.35
CA TYR A 126 -12.84 -6.35 -2.91
C TYR A 126 -11.80 -7.17 -2.15
N GLY A 127 -11.06 -6.52 -1.27
CA GLY A 127 -10.13 -7.17 -0.37
C GLY A 127 -10.82 -7.84 0.81
N ARG A 128 -10.05 -8.66 1.54
CA ARG A 128 -10.53 -9.36 2.74
C ARG A 128 -10.81 -8.41 3.93
N ARG A 129 -10.22 -7.21 3.92
CA ARG A 129 -10.42 -6.17 4.93
C ARG A 129 -11.38 -5.13 4.35
N ASP A 130 -12.24 -4.57 5.21
CA ASP A 130 -13.26 -3.59 4.80
C ASP A 130 -12.69 -2.34 4.12
N ASP A 131 -11.40 -2.04 4.32
CA ASP A 131 -10.72 -0.84 3.78
C ASP A 131 -9.73 -1.15 2.64
N ALA A 132 -9.75 -2.38 2.09
CA ALA A 132 -8.79 -2.85 1.10
C ALA A 132 -9.42 -3.07 -0.29
N GLU A 133 -10.24 -2.11 -0.74
CA GLU A 133 -10.79 -2.11 -2.09
C GLU A 133 -9.77 -1.57 -3.12
N LEU A 134 -9.64 -2.25 -4.26
CA LEU A 134 -8.85 -1.78 -5.39
C LEU A 134 -9.74 -1.56 -6.61
N GLN A 135 -9.85 -0.31 -7.06
CA GLN A 135 -10.51 0.04 -8.31
C GLN A 135 -9.53 -0.11 -9.47
N LEU A 136 -9.69 -1.17 -10.26
CA LEU A 136 -8.95 -1.38 -11.50
C LEU A 136 -9.62 -0.62 -12.65
N GLY A 137 -8.91 0.33 -13.24
CA GLY A 137 -9.39 1.07 -14.41
C GLY A 137 -8.83 2.49 -14.49
N GLY A 138 -8.87 3.06 -15.69
CA GLY A 138 -8.44 4.43 -15.95
C GLY A 138 -6.97 4.65 -15.58
N SER A 139 -6.72 5.50 -14.58
CA SER A 139 -5.37 5.87 -14.13
C SER A 139 -4.83 4.98 -12.99
N ASN A 140 -5.56 3.93 -12.60
CA ASN A 140 -5.17 2.97 -11.55
C ASN A 140 -4.87 1.57 -12.14
N ALA A 141 -4.62 1.49 -13.45
CA ALA A 141 -4.25 0.26 -14.15
C ALA A 141 -2.74 -0.01 -14.05
#